data_AF-A0A6P1CDZ2-F1
#
_entry.id   AF-A0A6P1CDZ2-F1
#
_cell.length_a   1.000
_cell.length_b   1.000
_cell.length_c   1.000
_cell.angle_alpha   90.00
_cell.angle_beta   90.00
_cell.angle_gamma   90.00
#
_symmetry.space_group_name_H-M   'P 1'
#
loop_
_entity.id
_entity.type
_entity.pdbx_description
1 polymer ?
#
loop_
_entity_poly.entity_id
_entity_poly.type
_entity_poly.pdbx_seq_one_letter_code
_entity_poly.pdbx_strand_id
1 'polypeptide(L)'
;MRVRKTNESEPSEDASLRNSSVVETRTVSSSWDKPAQRDKEPPAGAPQFTQLQGRYLVFIYAYTRIFKRSPAEADMRRHFEVTAPSVHQMVITLEKAGLIQCQPGEARSIQLLVEPEALPILR
;
A
#
# COMPACT_ATOMS: atom_id res chain seq x y z
N MET A 1 43.17 37.30 23.10
CA MET A 1 43.85 36.33 23.99
C MET A 1 43.69 34.96 23.34
N ARG A 2 44.55 34.44 22.45
CA ARG A 2 45.99 34.14 22.48
C ARG A 2 46.42 33.21 23.64
N VAL A 3 46.56 31.93 23.25
CA VAL A 3 47.62 30.94 23.57
C VAL A 3 47.72 30.42 25.01
N ARG A 4 48.07 29.17 25.35
CA ARG A 4 48.86 28.06 24.75
C ARG A 4 48.29 26.73 25.31
N LYS A 5 48.57 25.50 24.84
CA LYS A 5 49.84 24.77 24.61
C LYS A 5 49.44 23.45 23.90
N THR A 6 49.95 23.15 22.70
CA THR A 6 51.00 22.13 22.40
C THR A 6 50.68 20.74 22.98
N ASN A 7 50.25 19.76 22.19
CA ASN A 7 51.06 18.89 21.31
C ASN A 7 52.08 18.00 22.04
N GLU A 8 52.33 16.82 21.45
CA GLU A 8 53.38 15.83 21.75
C GLU A 8 53.09 14.89 22.94
N SER A 9 53.20 13.56 22.87
CA SER A 9 53.75 12.63 21.86
C SER A 9 53.29 11.21 22.18
N GLU A 10 53.22 10.35 21.17
CA GLU A 10 53.20 8.88 21.32
C GLU A 10 54.45 8.38 22.09
N PRO A 11 54.40 7.16 22.64
CA PRO A 11 55.27 6.15 22.04
C PRO A 11 54.63 4.76 21.87
N SER A 12 55.01 4.18 20.74
CA SER A 12 55.24 2.77 20.38
C SER A 12 55.01 1.68 21.43
N GLU A 13 54.35 0.62 20.93
CA GLU A 13 54.80 -0.78 20.93
C GLU A 13 55.18 -1.41 22.28
N ASP A 14 54.46 -2.44 22.69
CA ASP A 14 54.88 -3.84 22.53
C ASP A 14 53.88 -4.78 23.27
N ALA A 15 54.00 -6.07 22.99
CA ALA A 15 53.55 -7.18 23.83
C ALA A 15 52.04 -7.48 23.89
N SER A 16 51.61 -8.20 22.86
CA SER A 16 51.06 -9.56 22.99
C SER A 16 50.86 -10.07 24.43
N LEU A 17 49.60 -10.06 24.89
CA LEU A 17 49.05 -11.06 25.82
C LEU A 17 47.59 -11.31 25.38
N ARG A 18 47.31 -12.42 24.70
CA ARG A 18 46.85 -13.70 25.30
C ARG A 18 45.66 -13.53 26.24
N ASN A 19 44.46 -13.37 25.68
CA ASN A 19 43.23 -13.51 26.44
C ASN A 19 42.42 -14.68 25.89
N SER A 20 42.67 -15.85 26.49
CA SER A 20 41.76 -16.98 26.53
C SER A 20 40.51 -16.64 27.33
N SER A 21 39.37 -17.07 26.79
CA SER A 21 38.02 -17.21 27.37
C SER A 21 37.08 -16.72 26.29
N VAL A 22 36.11 -17.49 25.82
CA VAL A 22 34.99 -17.93 26.62
C VAL A 22 34.35 -19.14 25.94
N VAL A 23 33.93 -20.03 26.83
CA VAL A 23 33.12 -21.24 26.68
C VAL A 23 31.87 -21.12 25.79
N GLU A 24 31.61 -22.23 25.11
CA GLU A 24 30.39 -22.74 24.49
C GLU A 24 29.10 -21.93 24.65
N THR A 25 28.64 -21.39 23.52
CA THR A 25 27.23 -21.01 23.34
C THR A 25 26.43 -22.23 22.89
N ARG A 26 25.60 -22.74 23.80
CA ARG A 26 24.46 -23.60 23.48
C ARG A 26 23.53 -22.84 22.52
N THR A 27 23.58 -23.18 21.24
CA THR A 27 22.56 -22.78 20.26
C THR A 27 21.26 -23.54 20.55
N VAL A 28 20.36 -22.92 21.30
CA VAL A 28 18.94 -23.28 21.22
C VAL A 28 18.46 -22.80 19.86
N SER A 29 18.32 -23.76 18.95
CA SER A 29 17.60 -23.61 17.69
C SER A 29 16.13 -23.40 18.00
N SER A 30 15.73 -22.14 18.20
CA SER A 30 14.33 -21.73 18.20
C SER A 30 13.99 -21.18 16.83
N SER A 31 13.74 -22.14 15.94
CA SER A 31 13.10 -22.06 14.65
C SER A 31 11.80 -21.23 14.70
N TRP A 32 11.93 -19.90 14.56
CA TRP A 32 10.83 -18.95 14.35
C TRP A 32 11.20 -17.83 13.35
N ASP A 33 12.02 -18.13 12.35
CA ASP A 33 12.06 -17.38 11.09
C ASP A 33 11.24 -18.13 10.04
N LYS A 34 9.93 -18.28 10.30
CA LYS A 34 8.98 -18.46 9.20
C LYS A 34 8.49 -17.07 8.84
N PRO A 35 8.99 -16.43 7.77
CA PRO A 35 8.21 -15.34 7.19
C PRO A 35 6.85 -15.94 6.84
N ALA A 36 5.80 -15.43 7.49
CA ALA A 36 4.44 -15.74 7.15
C ALA A 36 4.31 -15.49 5.64
N GLN A 37 4.05 -16.56 4.90
CA GLN A 37 3.91 -16.52 3.46
C GLN A 37 2.91 -15.44 3.07
N ARG A 38 3.44 -14.32 2.58
CA ARG A 38 2.69 -13.27 1.87
C ARG A 38 3.12 -13.24 0.41
N ASP A 39 3.42 -14.41 -0.14
CA ASP A 39 3.58 -14.61 -1.59
C ASP A 39 2.19 -14.78 -2.21
N LYS A 40 1.45 -13.68 -2.26
CA LYS A 40 0.44 -13.44 -3.28
C LYS A 40 0.79 -12.10 -3.90
N GLU A 41 2.02 -11.98 -4.41
CA GLU A 41 2.35 -10.93 -5.36
C GLU A 41 1.41 -11.18 -6.56
N PRO A 42 0.41 -10.30 -6.80
CA PRO A 42 -0.50 -10.50 -7.91
C PRO A 42 0.32 -10.46 -9.19
N PRO A 43 -0.03 -11.25 -10.22
CA PRO A 43 0.71 -11.27 -11.47
C PRO A 43 0.85 -9.83 -11.97
N ALA A 44 2.09 -9.40 -12.21
CA ALA A 44 2.41 -8.06 -12.68
C ALA A 44 1.59 -7.77 -13.94
N GLY A 45 0.48 -7.04 -13.79
CA GLY A 45 -0.50 -6.76 -14.85
C GLY A 45 -1.98 -6.89 -14.47
N ALA A 46 -2.35 -7.53 -13.35
CA ALA A 46 -3.73 -7.55 -12.88
C ALA A 46 -4.02 -6.38 -11.92
N PRO A 47 -5.14 -5.64 -12.06
CA PRO A 47 -5.48 -4.57 -11.13
C PRO A 47 -5.62 -5.10 -9.71
N GLN A 48 -4.96 -4.45 -8.77
CA GLN A 48 -5.02 -4.80 -7.35
C GLN A 48 -6.24 -4.18 -6.68
N PHE A 49 -7.45 -4.66 -7.00
CA PHE A 49 -8.65 -4.26 -6.26
C PHE A 49 -9.36 -5.46 -5.64
N THR A 50 -10.04 -5.19 -4.52
CA THR A 50 -10.88 -6.16 -3.83
C THR A 50 -12.15 -6.47 -4.64
N GLN A 51 -12.81 -7.58 -4.32
CA GLN A 51 -14.07 -7.95 -4.98
C GLN A 51 -15.14 -6.86 -4.86
N LEU A 52 -15.25 -6.19 -3.70
CA LEU A 52 -16.23 -5.13 -3.49
C LEU A 52 -15.89 -3.89 -4.34
N GLN A 53 -14.62 -3.48 -4.37
CA GLN A 53 -14.16 -2.38 -5.23
C GLN A 53 -14.45 -2.70 -6.71
N GLY A 54 -14.15 -3.93 -7.16
CA GLY A 54 -14.44 -4.38 -8.51
C GLY A 54 -15.92 -4.23 -8.90
N ARG A 55 -16.86 -4.54 -7.99
CA ARG A 55 -18.30 -4.34 -8.22
C ARG A 55 -18.64 -2.86 -8.45
N TYR A 56 -18.05 -1.96 -7.68
CA TYR A 56 -18.26 -0.52 -7.86
C TYR A 56 -17.64 -0.03 -9.18
N LEU A 57 -16.44 -0.47 -9.53
CA LEU A 57 -15.77 -0.10 -10.78
C LEU A 57 -16.56 -0.54 -12.00
N VAL A 58 -17.06 -1.78 -12.00
CA VAL A 58 -17.93 -2.30 -13.06
C VAL A 58 -19.22 -1.50 -13.16
N PHE A 59 -19.84 -1.15 -12.03
CA PHE A 59 -21.03 -0.32 -12.03
C PHE A 59 -20.75 1.05 -12.67
N ILE A 60 -19.66 1.72 -12.28
CA ILE A 60 -19.25 3.01 -12.85
C ILE A 60 -19.06 2.89 -14.36
N TYR A 61 -18.36 1.85 -14.81
CA TYR A 61 -18.15 1.58 -16.24
C TYR A 61 -19.48 1.38 -16.98
N ALA A 62 -20.31 0.43 -16.53
CA ALA A 62 -21.57 0.09 -17.18
C ALA A 62 -22.54 1.28 -17.20
N TYR A 63 -22.65 2.00 -16.09
CA TYR A 63 -23.47 3.20 -15.99
C TYR A 63 -23.02 4.25 -17.02
N THR A 64 -21.72 4.52 -17.11
CA THR A 64 -21.18 5.48 -18.08
C THR A 64 -21.42 5.04 -19.52
N ARG A 65 -21.32 3.74 -19.82
CA ARG A 65 -21.58 3.19 -21.15
C ARG A 65 -23.04 3.35 -21.59
N ILE A 66 -23.98 3.13 -20.67
CA ILE A 66 -25.44 3.19 -20.93
C ILE A 66 -25.93 4.64 -20.94
N PHE A 67 -25.62 5.41 -19.90
CA PHE A 67 -26.20 6.74 -19.68
C PHE A 67 -25.34 7.89 -20.23
N LYS A 68 -24.16 7.59 -20.81
CA LYS A 68 -23.21 8.57 -21.36
C LYS A 68 -22.79 9.65 -20.37
N ARG A 69 -22.86 9.33 -19.07
CA ARG A 69 -22.55 10.21 -17.95
C ARG A 69 -22.08 9.37 -16.77
N SER A 70 -21.13 9.88 -16.00
CA SER A 70 -20.68 9.23 -14.77
C SER A 70 -21.81 9.18 -13.72
N PRO A 71 -21.85 8.14 -12.87
CA PRO A 71 -22.82 8.08 -11.78
C PRO A 71 -22.51 9.13 -10.71
N ALA A 72 -23.56 9.57 -10.00
CA ALA A 72 -23.42 10.25 -8.72
C ALA A 72 -23.35 9.24 -7.58
N GLU A 73 -22.89 9.67 -6.38
CA GLU A 73 -22.97 8.84 -5.17
C GLU A 73 -24.41 8.39 -4.88
N ALA A 74 -25.40 9.23 -5.19
CA ALA A 74 -26.82 8.87 -5.04
C ALA A 74 -27.25 7.71 -5.96
N ASP A 75 -26.64 7.58 -7.13
CA ASP A 75 -26.95 6.49 -8.08
C ASP A 75 -26.38 5.17 -7.56
N MET A 76 -25.14 5.20 -7.03
CA MET A 76 -24.51 4.06 -6.36
C MET A 76 -25.26 3.64 -5.11
N ARG A 77 -25.70 4.60 -4.27
CA ARG A 77 -26.56 4.31 -3.10
C ARG A 77 -27.81 3.54 -3.48
N ARG A 78 -28.51 3.99 -4.52
CA ARG A 78 -29.77 3.35 -4.97
C ARG A 78 -29.52 1.97 -5.53
N HIS A 79 -28.44 1.80 -6.31
CA HIS A 79 -28.12 0.52 -6.93
C HIS A 79 -27.64 -0.54 -5.92
N PHE A 80 -26.78 -0.15 -4.97
CA PHE A 80 -26.20 -1.06 -3.99
C PHE A 80 -26.99 -1.11 -2.67
N GLU A 81 -28.04 -0.32 -2.52
CA GLU A 81 -28.91 -0.24 -1.33
C GLU A 81 -28.12 0.06 -0.03
N VAL A 82 -27.12 0.94 -0.14
CA VAL A 82 -26.24 1.34 0.96
C VAL A 82 -26.48 2.79 1.38
N THR A 83 -25.93 3.15 2.53
CA THR A 83 -26.02 4.52 3.07
C THR A 83 -25.10 5.51 2.35
N ALA A 84 -25.38 6.82 2.45
CA ALA A 84 -24.50 7.87 1.93
C ALA A 84 -23.08 7.79 2.47
N PRO A 85 -22.86 7.69 3.80
CA PRO A 85 -21.52 7.54 4.34
C PRO A 85 -20.76 6.35 3.75
N SER A 86 -21.43 5.21 3.53
CA SER A 86 -20.80 4.01 2.96
C SER A 86 -20.31 4.21 1.52
N VAL A 87 -21.14 4.82 0.66
CA VAL A 87 -20.73 5.11 -0.73
C VAL A 87 -19.63 6.15 -0.75
N HIS A 88 -19.75 7.21 0.04
CA HIS A 88 -18.74 8.25 0.13
C HIS A 88 -17.36 7.69 0.52
N GLN A 89 -17.33 6.83 1.56
CA GLN A 89 -16.11 6.14 1.96
C GLN A 89 -15.58 5.20 0.87
N MET A 90 -16.44 4.51 0.14
CA MET A 90 -16.03 3.68 -1.00
C MET A 90 -15.39 4.54 -2.11
N VAL A 91 -15.97 5.69 -2.46
CA VAL A 91 -15.41 6.62 -3.46
C VAL A 91 -14.02 7.10 -3.03
N ILE A 92 -13.87 7.55 -1.78
CA ILE A 92 -12.56 7.94 -1.22
C ILE A 92 -11.56 6.78 -1.30
N THR A 93 -12.00 5.56 -0.99
CA THR A 93 -11.13 4.38 -1.02
C THR A 93 -10.66 4.08 -2.44
N LEU A 94 -11.54 4.16 -3.43
CA LEU A 94 -11.21 3.93 -4.84
C LEU A 94 -10.26 5.01 -5.39
N GLU A 95 -10.48 6.27 -5.00
CA GLU A 95 -9.62 7.39 -5.40
C GLU A 95 -8.21 7.26 -4.80
N LYS A 96 -8.11 6.96 -3.50
CA LYS A 96 -6.82 6.71 -2.83
C LYS A 96 -6.07 5.51 -3.41
N ALA A 97 -6.80 4.53 -3.92
CA ALA A 97 -6.22 3.37 -4.61
C ALA A 97 -5.82 3.66 -6.06
N GLY A 98 -6.06 4.88 -6.57
CA GLY A 98 -5.76 5.25 -7.96
C GLY A 98 -6.64 4.55 -9.00
N LEU A 99 -7.80 4.03 -8.59
CA LEU A 99 -8.71 3.28 -9.46
C LEU A 99 -9.74 4.21 -10.13
N ILE A 100 -9.99 5.36 -9.52
CA ILE A 100 -10.84 6.43 -10.05
C ILE A 100 -10.21 7.79 -9.75
N GLN A 101 -10.70 8.82 -10.43
CA GLN A 101 -10.52 10.22 -10.08
C GLN A 101 -11.89 10.87 -9.90
N CYS A 102 -12.05 11.80 -8.97
CA CYS A 102 -13.26 12.63 -8.87
C CYS A 102 -12.95 14.06 -8.45
N GLN A 103 -13.86 14.98 -8.73
CA GLN A 103 -13.77 16.36 -8.26
C GLN A 103 -14.59 16.50 -6.97
N PRO A 104 -13.99 16.88 -5.83
CA PRO A 104 -14.71 17.05 -4.58
C PRO A 104 -15.86 18.04 -4.71
N GLY A 105 -17.04 17.65 -4.20
CA GLY A 105 -18.23 18.50 -4.24
C GLY A 105 -18.95 18.56 -5.59
N GLU A 106 -18.38 17.99 -6.65
CA GLU A 106 -19.00 17.95 -7.97
C GLU A 106 -19.63 16.59 -8.25
N ALA A 107 -20.96 16.56 -8.29
CA ALA A 107 -21.67 15.34 -8.63
C ALA A 107 -21.36 14.92 -10.08
N ARG A 108 -21.13 13.62 -10.27
CA ARG A 108 -20.92 13.00 -11.59
C ARG A 108 -19.63 13.44 -12.29
N SER A 109 -18.60 13.67 -11.48
CA SER A 109 -17.22 13.93 -11.90
C SER A 109 -16.32 12.68 -11.86
N ILE A 110 -16.87 11.52 -11.47
CA ILE A 110 -16.10 10.27 -11.34
C ILE A 110 -15.59 9.83 -12.72
N GLN A 111 -14.28 9.64 -12.83
CA GLN A 111 -13.60 9.09 -13.99
C GLN A 111 -12.91 7.78 -13.61
N LEU A 112 -13.06 6.76 -14.45
CA LEU A 112 -12.45 5.46 -14.23
C LEU A 112 -11.00 5.49 -14.76
N LEU A 113 -10.04 5.06 -13.93
CA LEU A 113 -8.62 4.96 -14.31
C LEU A 113 -8.17 3.52 -14.60
N VAL A 114 -9.10 2.58 -14.52
CA VAL A 114 -8.88 1.16 -14.78
C VAL A 114 -9.31 0.84 -16.21
N GLU A 115 -8.45 0.13 -16.93
CA GLU A 115 -8.76 -0.36 -18.28
C GLU A 115 -9.96 -1.33 -18.27
N PRO A 116 -10.88 -1.25 -19.25
CA PRO A 116 -12.09 -2.09 -19.28
C PRO A 116 -11.81 -3.59 -19.22
N GLU A 117 -10.71 -4.06 -19.83
CA GLU A 117 -10.29 -5.46 -19.89
C GLU A 117 -9.93 -6.01 -18.51
N ALA A 118 -9.60 -5.11 -17.59
CA ALA A 118 -9.15 -5.41 -16.26
C ALA A 118 -10.32 -5.45 -15.24
N LEU A 119 -11.51 -5.01 -15.65
CA LEU A 119 -12.72 -5.06 -14.84
C LEU A 119 -13.28 -6.49 -14.74
N PRO A 120 -13.84 -6.89 -13.58
CA PRO A 120 -14.47 -8.19 -13.46
C PRO A 120 -15.68 -8.31 -14.39
N ILE A 121 -15.77 -9.45 -15.07
CA ILE A 121 -16.94 -9.77 -15.89
C ILE A 121 -18.14 -10.00 -14.95
N LEU A 122 -19.26 -9.33 -15.25
CA LEU A 122 -20.54 -9.64 -14.61
C LEU A 122 -20.95 -11.06 -15.01
N ARG A 123 -20.89 -11.99 -14.05
CA ARG A 123 -21.47 -13.34 -14.18
C ARG A 123 -22.84 -13.37 -13.52
#